data_AF-A0A8J2SYZ5-F1
#
_entry.id   AF-A0A8J2SYZ5-F1
#
_cell.length_a   1.000
_cell.length_b   1.000
_cell.length_c   1.000
_cell.angle_alpha   90.00
_cell.angle_beta   90.00
_cell.angle_gamma   90.00
#
_symmetry.space_group_name_H-M   'P 1'
#
loop_
_entity.id
_entity.type
_entity.pdbx_description
1 polymer ?
#
loop_
_entity_poly.entity_id
_entity_poly.type
_entity_poly.pdbx_seq_one_letter_code
_entity_poly.pdbx_strand_id
1 'polypeptide(L)'
;MMEAEQAPSSLAAEPEAPVFGEEMVEATAEEPYGEVPEETSAVEGVVVEGVAAEEPQAEVLGETGRSRTTEGEAMLAVGHAAYARKQWPAAMKAFQQSAEAGNAEGAWELSLMHAHGKTGVVDKDQAREWLKIAADGGAVKAQMFLAQMSAFGRGGYEKDESVAFEYLTRAADQGNAHATHQVGVRYLHAVGVEQDLDKAIEHLEKAIERGSKDAVKDLKIAQKKKKKEVTAGLAEEQRAAIAAFKRIDANGDGELTAEEIYRALSKKNADVTLERVQEIMAKADKDQNGTISQEEYLDAVAAMGPGWIGSWLGKIAARVTAAFSGEAMPEAAETVKCLTNEELRVWVNRWCSGDRSLPPISTWNTSKVTDMSELFMRQKGFNDDISAWDTSSVTTMRLMCSGASSFNQPLNDWRVDNVTDMCQMFRDAKSFNHRLNDWRVHKVTNMSWMFSGASSFNQPLSDWRVDNVTNMQGMFYGASSFDHPLNDWRVDNVTNMSNMFLWAKSFNHPIGAWRVDKVTSMRAMFNGAFAFNQPLNDWRVDKVTDMCGIFMAAKAFNQPLGNWRVDNATNVDNMFEDSAFSHWEDLGDPKLRSQKPSCCAVS
;
A
#
# COMPACT_ATOMS: atom_id res chain seq x y z
N MET A 1 12.41 40.19 8.65
CA MET A 1 13.76 39.96 8.13
C MET A 1 14.01 38.47 8.24
N MET A 2 13.68 37.73 7.19
CA MET A 2 13.96 36.30 7.08
C MET A 2 15.16 36.17 6.16
N GLU A 3 16.27 35.65 6.69
CA GLU A 3 17.43 35.24 5.92
C GLU A 3 17.12 33.91 5.23
N ALA A 4 17.27 33.89 3.91
CA ALA A 4 17.27 32.69 3.10
C ALA A 4 18.68 32.08 3.15
N GLU A 5 18.81 30.90 3.75
CA GLU A 5 20.04 30.11 3.68
C GLU A 5 20.16 29.46 2.28
N GLN A 6 21.33 29.68 1.69
CA GLN A 6 21.73 29.30 0.35
C GLN A 6 21.89 27.78 0.20
N ALA A 7 21.44 27.25 -0.94
CA ALA A 7 21.80 25.92 -1.41
C ALA A 7 23.30 25.87 -1.76
N PRO A 8 24.01 24.76 -1.46
CA PRO A 8 25.42 24.65 -1.81
C PRO A 8 25.60 24.53 -3.33
N SER A 9 26.37 25.49 -3.84
CA SER A 9 26.93 25.57 -5.19
C SER A 9 27.93 24.44 -5.43
N SER A 10 27.61 23.55 -6.37
CA SER A 10 28.60 22.88 -7.22
C SER A 10 27.94 22.36 -8.50
N LEU A 11 27.36 23.26 -9.30
CA LEU A 11 27.15 23.02 -10.73
C LEU A 11 28.22 23.81 -11.47
N ALA A 12 29.29 23.11 -11.84
CA ALA A 12 30.27 23.64 -12.78
C ALA A 12 29.62 23.81 -14.16
N ALA A 13 29.99 24.90 -14.84
CA ALA A 13 29.51 25.28 -16.16
C ALA A 13 29.78 24.20 -17.24
N GLU A 14 28.85 24.11 -18.18
CA GLU A 14 28.73 23.13 -19.27
C GLU A 14 29.86 23.20 -20.31
N PRO A 15 30.31 22.05 -20.86
CA PRO A 15 30.75 21.96 -22.25
C PRO A 15 29.60 21.48 -23.16
N GLU A 16 29.68 21.80 -24.46
CA GLU A 16 28.69 21.52 -25.50
C GLU A 16 28.21 20.05 -25.53
N ALA A 17 26.92 19.84 -25.82
CA ALA A 17 26.23 18.55 -25.71
C ALA A 17 26.71 17.50 -26.75
N PRO A 18 27.04 16.25 -26.34
CA PRO A 18 27.38 15.17 -27.25
C PRO A 18 26.16 14.61 -28.01
N VAL A 19 26.42 13.94 -29.14
CA VAL A 19 25.40 13.33 -30.01
C VAL A 19 24.84 12.05 -29.36
N PHE A 20 23.55 11.74 -29.48
CA PHE A 20 22.88 10.55 -28.89
C PHE A 20 23.66 9.22 -28.95
N GLY A 21 24.40 8.97 -30.04
CA GLY A 21 25.27 7.79 -30.17
C GLY A 21 26.55 7.86 -29.33
N GLU A 22 27.10 9.06 -29.11
CA GLU A 22 28.22 9.31 -28.19
C GLU A 22 27.77 9.21 -26.72
N GLU A 23 26.56 9.68 -26.38
CA GLU A 23 25.99 9.54 -25.02
C GLU A 23 25.80 8.07 -24.60
N MET A 24 25.45 7.17 -25.53
CA MET A 24 25.40 5.72 -25.23
C MET A 24 26.78 5.08 -25.04
N VAL A 25 27.85 5.64 -25.61
CA VAL A 25 29.23 5.12 -25.47
C VAL A 25 29.91 5.65 -24.23
N GLU A 26 29.74 6.94 -23.92
CA GLU A 26 30.25 7.51 -22.68
C GLU A 26 29.68 6.79 -21.46
N ALA A 27 28.41 6.38 -21.49
CA ALA A 27 27.79 5.56 -20.45
C ALA A 27 28.42 4.16 -20.28
N THR A 28 29.19 3.67 -21.26
CA THR A 28 29.90 2.38 -21.20
C THR A 28 31.39 2.49 -20.84
N ALA A 29 31.93 3.71 -20.70
CA ALA A 29 33.36 3.96 -20.57
C ALA A 29 33.93 3.82 -19.13
N GLU A 30 33.09 3.61 -18.11
CA GLU A 30 33.53 3.54 -16.70
C GLU A 30 33.95 2.14 -16.19
N GLU A 31 33.87 1.08 -16.99
CA GLU A 31 34.52 -0.21 -16.66
C GLU A 31 35.24 -0.79 -17.88
N PRO A 32 36.59 -0.94 -17.85
CA PRO A 32 37.28 -1.69 -18.89
C PRO A 32 36.82 -3.15 -18.81
N TYR A 33 36.48 -3.73 -19.96
CA TYR A 33 36.25 -5.16 -20.15
C TYR A 33 37.28 -5.97 -19.34
N GLY A 34 36.86 -6.49 -18.19
CA GLY A 34 37.64 -7.43 -17.41
C GLY A 34 37.85 -8.70 -18.22
N GLU A 35 39.07 -9.23 -18.17
CA GLU A 35 39.48 -10.45 -18.85
C GLU A 35 38.47 -11.58 -18.61
N VAL A 36 38.10 -12.26 -19.71
CA VAL A 36 37.29 -13.47 -19.66
C VAL A 36 38.02 -14.52 -18.82
N PRO A 37 37.39 -15.13 -17.80
CA PRO A 37 38.01 -16.20 -17.04
C PRO A 37 38.37 -17.37 -17.97
N GLU A 38 39.66 -17.74 -18.00
CA GLU A 38 40.15 -19.00 -18.56
C GLU A 38 39.59 -20.17 -17.74
N GLU A 39 38.37 -20.63 -18.03
CA GLU A 39 37.93 -21.99 -17.67
C GLU A 39 36.65 -22.37 -18.42
N THR A 40 36.81 -22.68 -19.72
CA THR A 40 35.90 -23.59 -20.45
C THR A 40 36.72 -24.50 -21.35
N SER A 41 37.55 -25.36 -20.74
CA SER A 41 37.99 -26.57 -21.44
C SER A 41 36.79 -27.52 -21.58
N ALA A 42 36.62 -28.05 -22.80
CA ALA A 42 35.69 -29.09 -23.20
C ALA A 42 34.30 -28.66 -23.72
N VAL A 43 34.29 -28.03 -24.90
CA VAL A 43 33.45 -28.51 -26.01
C VAL A 43 34.29 -28.42 -27.29
N GLU A 44 35.15 -29.43 -27.50
CA GLU A 44 35.77 -29.64 -28.81
C GLU A 44 34.71 -30.12 -29.80
N GLY A 45 34.66 -29.48 -30.97
CA GLY A 45 34.15 -30.13 -32.18
C GLY A 45 32.99 -29.43 -32.88
N VAL A 46 33.16 -28.17 -33.32
CA VAL A 46 32.54 -27.74 -34.59
C VAL A 46 33.54 -26.87 -35.34
N VAL A 47 34.25 -27.48 -36.28
CA VAL A 47 34.98 -26.78 -37.34
C VAL A 47 33.93 -26.31 -38.36
N VAL A 48 33.83 -25.00 -38.58
CA VAL A 48 33.08 -24.46 -39.74
C VAL A 48 34.08 -23.81 -40.68
N GLU A 49 34.51 -24.56 -41.69
CA GLU A 49 34.99 -23.98 -42.93
C GLU A 49 33.81 -23.81 -43.89
N GLY A 50 33.79 -22.69 -44.62
CA GLY A 50 33.29 -22.65 -45.99
C GLY A 50 31.79 -22.46 -46.18
N VAL A 51 31.42 -21.18 -46.30
CA VAL A 51 30.28 -20.60 -47.02
C VAL A 51 29.64 -21.50 -48.10
N ALA A 52 28.35 -21.79 -47.97
CA ALA A 52 27.39 -21.78 -49.08
C ALA A 52 25.95 -21.74 -48.54
N ALA A 53 25.13 -20.90 -49.17
CA ALA A 53 23.73 -20.73 -48.88
C ALA A 53 22.94 -22.03 -49.10
N GLU A 54 22.08 -22.39 -48.15
CA GLU A 54 20.75 -22.98 -48.36
C GLU A 54 20.03 -23.07 -47.00
N GLU A 55 18.77 -22.63 -46.95
CA GLU A 55 17.87 -22.84 -45.81
C GLU A 55 17.63 -24.35 -45.58
N PRO A 56 17.53 -24.83 -44.34
CA PRO A 56 16.80 -26.05 -44.08
C PRO A 56 15.46 -25.72 -43.42
N GLN A 57 14.41 -26.19 -44.09
CA GLN A 57 13.07 -26.31 -43.54
C GLN A 57 13.09 -27.11 -42.23
N ALA A 58 12.31 -26.64 -41.26
CA ALA A 58 12.09 -27.28 -39.98
C ALA A 58 11.53 -28.70 -40.16
N GLU A 59 12.34 -29.70 -39.84
CA GLU A 59 11.90 -31.09 -39.73
C GLU A 59 11.33 -31.33 -38.32
N VAL A 60 10.10 -31.81 -38.30
CA VAL A 60 9.29 -32.06 -37.10
C VAL A 60 9.83 -33.29 -36.36
N LEU A 61 10.42 -33.08 -35.19
CA LEU A 61 10.57 -34.11 -34.16
C LEU A 61 10.16 -33.54 -32.80
N GLY A 62 9.28 -34.27 -32.13
CA GLY A 62 8.52 -33.83 -30.98
C GLY A 62 9.27 -33.77 -29.64
N GLU A 63 8.64 -33.00 -28.75
CA GLU A 63 8.67 -33.07 -27.29
C GLU A 63 10.00 -32.80 -26.57
N THR A 64 10.15 -31.57 -26.06
CA THR A 64 10.23 -31.21 -24.62
C THR A 64 10.82 -29.80 -24.48
N GLY A 65 10.30 -29.01 -23.54
CA GLY A 65 10.59 -27.58 -23.41
C GLY A 65 12.07 -27.23 -23.20
N ARG A 66 12.78 -26.90 -24.29
CA ARG A 66 13.92 -25.98 -24.25
C ARG A 66 13.38 -24.58 -24.05
N SER A 67 13.74 -23.94 -22.94
CA SER A 67 13.32 -22.56 -22.70
C SER A 67 13.92 -21.65 -23.77
N ARG A 68 13.09 -20.76 -24.33
CA ARG A 68 13.50 -19.74 -25.32
C ARG A 68 14.70 -18.89 -24.87
N THR A 69 14.95 -18.82 -23.57
CA THR A 69 16.13 -18.17 -22.98
C THR A 69 17.46 -18.77 -23.40
N THR A 70 17.55 -20.10 -23.61
CA THR A 70 18.81 -20.75 -24.03
C THR A 70 19.21 -20.44 -25.47
N GLU A 71 18.22 -20.29 -26.36
CA GLU A 71 18.44 -19.88 -27.75
C GLU A 71 18.89 -18.41 -27.83
N GLY A 72 18.26 -17.54 -27.04
CA GLY A 72 18.66 -16.14 -26.93
C GLY A 72 20.09 -15.97 -26.42
N GLU A 73 20.47 -16.65 -25.34
CA GLU A 73 21.85 -16.62 -24.81
C GLU A 73 22.90 -17.12 -25.82
N ALA A 74 22.59 -18.18 -26.57
CA ALA A 74 23.49 -18.69 -27.61
C ALA A 74 23.68 -17.67 -28.74
N MET A 75 22.59 -17.04 -29.20
CA MET A 75 22.65 -16.02 -30.27
C MET A 75 23.35 -14.74 -29.81
N LEU A 76 23.21 -14.36 -28.53
CA LEU A 76 23.98 -13.26 -27.93
C LEU A 76 25.49 -13.50 -28.03
N ALA A 77 25.95 -14.70 -27.64
CA ALA A 77 27.37 -15.07 -27.72
C ALA A 77 27.90 -15.08 -29.17
N VAL A 78 27.09 -15.60 -30.11
CA VAL A 78 27.40 -15.53 -31.55
C VAL A 78 27.54 -14.08 -32.02
N GLY A 79 26.63 -13.21 -31.58
CA GLY A 79 26.66 -11.77 -31.87
C GLY A 79 27.93 -11.10 -31.36
N HIS A 80 28.30 -11.30 -30.10
CA HIS A 80 29.55 -10.76 -29.54
C HIS A 80 30.79 -11.28 -30.27
N ALA A 81 30.82 -12.56 -30.64
CA ALA A 81 31.93 -13.13 -31.39
C ALA A 81 32.05 -12.55 -32.81
N ALA A 82 30.93 -12.31 -33.51
CA ALA A 82 30.91 -11.62 -34.80
C ALA A 82 31.31 -10.14 -34.66
N TYR A 83 30.88 -9.49 -33.58
CA TYR A 83 31.21 -8.10 -33.27
C TYR A 83 32.72 -7.92 -33.03
N ALA A 84 33.35 -8.80 -32.26
CA ALA A 84 34.80 -8.80 -32.03
C ALA A 84 35.60 -8.98 -33.34
N ARG A 85 35.05 -9.73 -34.30
CA ARG A 85 35.62 -9.91 -35.65
C ARG A 85 35.26 -8.78 -36.63
N LYS A 86 34.57 -7.73 -36.17
CA LYS A 86 34.08 -6.60 -36.98
C LYS A 86 33.15 -7.01 -38.13
N GLN A 87 32.43 -8.12 -37.97
CA GLN A 87 31.46 -8.61 -38.95
C GLN A 87 30.07 -8.02 -38.65
N TRP A 88 29.90 -6.72 -38.91
CA TRP A 88 28.72 -5.96 -38.46
C TRP A 88 27.36 -6.52 -38.91
N PRO A 89 27.16 -6.95 -40.17
CA PRO A 89 25.87 -7.53 -40.58
C PRO A 89 25.55 -8.85 -39.88
N ALA A 90 26.58 -9.69 -39.64
CA ALA A 90 26.42 -10.95 -38.95
C ALA A 90 26.13 -10.74 -37.46
N ALA A 91 26.83 -9.80 -36.83
CA ALA A 91 26.58 -9.40 -35.44
C ALA A 91 25.15 -8.86 -35.27
N MET A 92 24.70 -7.99 -36.19
CA MET A 92 23.35 -7.40 -36.15
C MET A 92 22.29 -8.49 -36.21
N LYS A 93 22.43 -9.43 -37.16
CA LYS A 93 21.50 -10.53 -37.32
C LYS A 93 21.44 -11.42 -36.08
N ALA A 94 22.59 -11.73 -35.48
CA ALA A 94 22.64 -12.56 -34.28
C ALA A 94 22.02 -11.85 -33.06
N PHE A 95 22.28 -10.55 -32.86
CA PHE A 95 21.62 -9.78 -31.80
C PHE A 95 20.11 -9.64 -32.03
N GLN A 96 19.65 -9.47 -33.27
CA GLN A 96 18.24 -9.51 -33.64
C GLN A 96 17.58 -10.84 -33.24
N GLN A 97 18.18 -11.97 -33.60
CA GLN A 97 17.67 -13.29 -33.22
C GLN A 97 17.68 -13.50 -31.70
N SER A 98 18.71 -13.01 -31.01
CA SER A 98 18.77 -13.00 -29.55
C SER A 98 17.61 -12.20 -28.93
N ALA A 99 17.35 -11.00 -29.45
CA ALA A 99 16.29 -10.12 -28.97
C ALA A 99 14.89 -10.72 -29.23
N GLU A 100 14.65 -11.27 -30.42
CA GLU A 100 13.39 -11.94 -30.79
C GLU A 100 13.12 -13.20 -29.97
N ALA A 101 14.17 -13.87 -29.50
CA ALA A 101 14.05 -14.98 -28.53
C ALA A 101 13.73 -14.51 -27.10
N GLY A 102 13.64 -13.20 -26.86
CA GLY A 102 13.31 -12.60 -25.57
C GLY A 102 14.51 -12.30 -24.66
N ASN A 103 15.74 -12.32 -25.20
CA ASN A 103 16.93 -11.96 -24.41
C ASN A 103 17.13 -10.44 -24.41
N ALA A 104 17.02 -9.84 -23.22
CA ALA A 104 17.10 -8.40 -23.00
C ALA A 104 18.49 -7.81 -23.29
N GLU A 105 19.58 -8.55 -23.02
CA GLU A 105 20.93 -8.11 -23.36
C GLU A 105 21.15 -8.13 -24.88
N GLY A 106 20.52 -9.06 -25.60
CA GLY A 106 20.50 -9.06 -27.07
C GLY A 106 19.81 -7.82 -27.63
N ALA A 107 18.67 -7.43 -27.05
CA ALA A 107 17.97 -6.20 -27.42
C ALA A 107 18.80 -4.93 -27.10
N TRP A 108 19.55 -4.93 -25.99
CA TRP A 108 20.49 -3.87 -25.64
C TRP A 108 21.59 -3.72 -26.70
N GLU A 109 22.28 -4.80 -27.05
CA GLU A 109 23.37 -4.77 -28.05
C GLU A 109 22.87 -4.35 -29.44
N LEU A 110 21.67 -4.80 -29.81
CA LEU A 110 20.99 -4.40 -31.03
C LEU A 110 20.69 -2.89 -31.04
N SER A 111 20.22 -2.33 -29.92
CA SER A 111 19.98 -0.89 -29.78
C SER A 111 21.25 -0.07 -30.02
N LEU A 112 22.38 -0.50 -29.46
CA LEU A 112 23.69 0.15 -29.66
C LEU A 112 24.10 0.12 -31.13
N MET A 113 23.86 -0.99 -31.82
CA MET A 113 24.20 -1.15 -33.23
C MET A 113 23.40 -0.22 -34.15
N HIS A 114 22.11 -0.02 -33.88
CA HIS A 114 21.27 0.95 -34.59
C HIS A 114 21.70 2.40 -34.33
N ALA A 115 22.10 2.73 -33.09
CA ALA A 115 22.54 4.08 -32.73
C ALA A 115 23.90 4.47 -33.32
N HIS A 116 24.83 3.52 -33.46
CA HIS A 116 26.16 3.76 -34.02
C HIS A 116 26.22 3.73 -35.55
N GLY A 117 25.20 3.16 -36.21
CA GLY A 117 25.20 2.97 -37.65
C GLY A 117 26.36 2.10 -38.15
N LYS A 118 26.81 1.10 -37.36
CA LYS A 118 27.92 0.21 -37.74
C LYS A 118 27.62 -0.64 -38.98
N THR A 119 26.36 -0.75 -39.36
CA THR A 119 25.88 -1.37 -40.61
C THR A 119 25.70 -0.37 -41.77
N GLY A 120 26.12 0.89 -41.60
CA GLY A 120 26.14 1.93 -42.64
C GLY A 120 24.99 2.95 -42.58
N VAL A 121 24.00 2.76 -41.70
CA VAL A 121 22.88 3.70 -41.50
C VAL A 121 22.59 3.80 -40.00
N VAL A 122 22.58 5.03 -39.46
CA VAL A 122 22.11 5.30 -38.10
C VAL A 122 20.59 5.35 -38.13
N ASP A 123 19.94 4.51 -37.33
CA ASP A 123 18.48 4.50 -37.14
C ASP A 123 18.16 4.77 -35.67
N LYS A 124 17.84 6.03 -35.36
CA LYS A 124 17.57 6.47 -33.99
C LYS A 124 16.21 6.00 -33.48
N ASP A 125 15.26 5.72 -34.36
CA ASP A 125 13.93 5.29 -33.95
C ASP A 125 13.97 3.81 -33.54
N GLN A 126 14.61 2.97 -34.36
CA GLN A 126 14.82 1.57 -34.01
C GLN A 126 15.73 1.41 -32.79
N ALA A 127 16.77 2.24 -32.64
CA ALA A 127 17.60 2.22 -31.43
C ALA A 127 16.77 2.45 -30.16
N ARG A 128 15.83 3.40 -30.18
CA ARG A 128 14.98 3.71 -29.02
C ARG A 128 13.96 2.62 -28.73
N GLU A 129 13.38 2.02 -29.77
CA GLU A 129 12.44 0.90 -29.62
C GLU A 129 13.12 -0.30 -28.96
N TRP A 130 14.28 -0.72 -29.48
CA TRP A 130 15.03 -1.84 -28.91
C TRP A 130 15.58 -1.54 -27.51
N LEU A 131 15.99 -0.31 -27.24
CA LEU A 131 16.39 0.13 -25.91
C LEU A 131 15.25 0.00 -24.89
N LYS A 132 14.02 0.36 -25.27
CA LYS A 132 12.83 0.18 -24.43
C LYS A 132 12.53 -1.29 -24.18
N ILE A 133 12.58 -2.12 -25.22
CA ILE A 133 12.40 -3.57 -25.12
C ILE A 133 13.45 -4.18 -24.19
N ALA A 134 14.72 -3.77 -24.31
CA ALA A 134 15.80 -4.23 -23.44
C ALA A 134 15.56 -3.86 -21.98
N ALA A 135 15.17 -2.60 -21.71
CA ALA A 135 14.92 -2.14 -20.35
C ALA A 135 13.72 -2.83 -19.69
N ASP A 136 12.62 -3.01 -20.44
CA ASP A 136 11.44 -3.74 -19.96
C ASP A 136 11.71 -5.24 -19.83
N GLY A 137 12.57 -5.79 -20.67
CA GLY A 137 13.03 -7.18 -20.61
C GLY A 137 14.01 -7.49 -19.48
N GLY A 138 14.49 -6.47 -18.76
CA GLY A 138 15.34 -6.64 -17.58
C GLY A 138 16.81 -6.28 -17.76
N ALA A 139 17.27 -5.82 -18.93
CA ALA A 139 18.68 -5.44 -19.10
C ALA A 139 19.02 -4.24 -18.20
N VAL A 140 19.85 -4.47 -17.18
CA VAL A 140 20.18 -3.47 -16.14
C VAL A 140 20.82 -2.23 -16.77
N LYS A 141 21.67 -2.41 -17.79
CA LYS A 141 22.31 -1.31 -18.53
C LYS A 141 21.29 -0.43 -19.25
N ALA A 142 20.31 -1.05 -19.90
CA ALA A 142 19.22 -0.35 -20.58
C ALA A 142 18.33 0.43 -19.60
N GLN A 143 18.02 -0.17 -18.45
CA GLN A 143 17.25 0.48 -17.38
C GLN A 143 17.99 1.71 -16.83
N MET A 144 19.28 1.57 -16.52
CA MET A 144 20.10 2.69 -16.04
C MET A 144 20.19 3.81 -17.08
N PHE A 145 20.37 3.45 -18.35
CA PHE A 145 20.45 4.44 -19.43
C PHE A 145 19.13 5.19 -19.62
N LEU A 146 17.98 4.49 -19.69
CA LEU A 146 16.68 5.14 -19.76
C LEU A 146 16.39 6.02 -18.55
N ALA A 147 16.78 5.58 -17.36
CA ALA A 147 16.62 6.41 -16.18
C ALA A 147 17.39 7.74 -16.29
N GLN A 148 18.63 7.70 -16.77
CA GLN A 148 19.43 8.90 -16.98
C GLN A 148 18.82 9.81 -18.05
N MET A 149 18.40 9.25 -19.19
CA MET A 149 17.79 10.02 -20.28
C MET A 149 16.49 10.71 -19.84
N SER A 150 15.61 9.99 -19.13
CA SER A 150 14.37 10.54 -18.59
C SER A 150 14.63 11.57 -17.47
N ALA A 151 15.66 11.41 -16.64
CA ALA A 151 15.98 12.40 -15.60
C ALA A 151 16.42 13.75 -16.20
N PHE A 152 17.20 13.73 -17.29
CA PHE A 152 17.74 14.94 -17.91
C PHE A 152 16.95 15.47 -19.11
N GLY A 153 16.00 14.70 -19.64
CA GLY A 153 15.28 15.02 -20.88
C GLY A 153 16.19 15.06 -22.10
N ARG A 154 17.12 14.10 -22.21
CA ARG A 154 18.12 14.00 -23.29
C ARG A 154 17.81 12.84 -24.23
N GLY A 155 18.53 12.76 -25.35
CA GLY A 155 18.37 11.65 -26.31
C GLY A 155 16.99 11.54 -26.98
N GLY A 156 16.19 12.61 -26.97
CA GLY A 156 14.83 12.61 -27.49
C GLY A 156 13.78 12.04 -26.53
N TYR A 157 14.12 11.89 -25.25
CA TYR A 157 13.20 11.56 -24.17
C TYR A 157 12.74 12.84 -23.46
N GLU A 158 11.48 12.91 -23.08
CA GLU A 158 10.98 14.00 -22.24
C GLU A 158 11.52 13.87 -20.82
N LYS A 159 11.74 15.01 -20.16
CA LYS A 159 12.17 15.03 -18.77
C LYS A 159 11.03 14.54 -17.87
N ASP A 160 11.23 13.37 -17.26
CA ASP A 160 10.30 12.76 -16.32
C ASP A 160 11.07 12.03 -15.21
N GLU A 161 11.06 12.64 -14.02
CA GLU A 161 11.76 12.11 -12.84
C GLU A 161 11.07 10.86 -12.28
N SER A 162 9.77 10.68 -12.53
CA SER A 162 9.00 9.51 -12.08
C SER A 162 9.36 8.28 -12.91
N VAL A 163 9.46 8.44 -14.24
CA VAL A 163 9.94 7.39 -15.14
C VAL A 163 11.40 7.05 -14.83
N ALA A 164 12.23 8.05 -14.54
CA ALA A 164 13.61 7.82 -14.12
C ALA A 164 13.70 7.01 -12.82
N PHE A 165 12.84 7.33 -11.84
CA PHE A 165 12.75 6.62 -10.58
C PHE A 165 12.29 5.16 -10.76
N GLU A 166 11.33 4.91 -11.65
CA GLU A 166 10.83 3.56 -11.94
C GLU A 166 11.94 2.65 -12.47
N TYR A 167 12.70 3.08 -13.49
CA TYR A 167 13.78 2.25 -14.04
C TYR A 167 14.96 2.08 -13.08
N LEU A 168 15.29 3.09 -12.27
CA LEU A 168 16.29 2.95 -11.21
C LEU A 168 15.86 1.90 -10.18
N THR A 169 14.57 1.86 -9.84
CA THR A 169 14.01 0.88 -8.90
C THR A 169 14.13 -0.53 -9.48
N ARG A 170 13.75 -0.72 -10.76
CA ARG A 170 13.92 -2.01 -11.46
C ARG A 170 15.38 -2.48 -11.48
N ALA A 171 16.33 -1.57 -11.75
CA ALA A 171 17.76 -1.90 -11.74
C ALA A 171 18.28 -2.21 -10.32
N ALA A 172 17.77 -1.49 -9.31
CA ALA A 172 18.11 -1.73 -7.91
C ALA A 172 17.59 -3.09 -7.41
N ASP A 173 16.38 -3.50 -7.82
CA ASP A 173 15.80 -4.79 -7.47
C ASP A 173 16.65 -5.95 -8.03
N GLN A 174 17.29 -5.74 -9.18
CA GLN A 174 18.24 -6.67 -9.79
C GLN A 174 19.64 -6.66 -9.17
N GLY A 175 19.87 -5.89 -8.10
CA GLY A 175 21.13 -5.91 -7.35
C GLY A 175 22.11 -4.79 -7.68
N ASN A 176 21.80 -3.87 -8.61
CA ASN A 176 22.73 -2.82 -9.01
C ASN A 176 22.98 -1.81 -7.86
N ALA A 177 24.23 -1.73 -7.38
CA ALA A 177 24.60 -0.91 -6.24
C ALA A 177 24.40 0.60 -6.49
N HIS A 178 24.74 1.08 -7.68
CA HIS A 178 24.59 2.48 -8.06
C HIS A 178 23.11 2.87 -8.14
N ALA A 179 22.29 2.07 -8.80
CA ALA A 179 20.85 2.29 -8.88
C ALA A 179 20.20 2.28 -7.48
N THR A 180 20.62 1.36 -6.61
CA THR A 180 20.14 1.30 -5.21
C THR A 180 20.47 2.59 -4.45
N HIS A 181 21.68 3.12 -4.62
CA HIS A 181 22.08 4.41 -4.04
C HIS A 181 21.21 5.56 -4.58
N GLN A 182 21.00 5.63 -5.89
CA GLN A 182 20.18 6.67 -6.52
C GLN A 182 18.71 6.61 -6.07
N VAL A 183 18.13 5.43 -5.90
CA VAL A 183 16.77 5.27 -5.33
C VAL A 183 16.70 5.86 -3.92
N GLY A 184 17.70 5.58 -3.06
CA GLY A 184 17.78 6.16 -1.72
C GLY A 184 17.90 7.69 -1.73
N VAL A 185 18.70 8.26 -2.63
CA VAL A 185 18.84 9.72 -2.80
C VAL A 185 17.53 10.35 -3.29
N ARG A 186 16.82 9.70 -4.21
CA ARG A 186 15.53 10.20 -4.72
C ARG A 186 14.46 10.24 -3.64
N TYR A 187 14.37 9.22 -2.78
CA TYR A 187 13.52 9.25 -1.59
C TYR A 187 13.93 10.33 -0.59
N LEU A 188 15.24 10.57 -0.40
CA LEU A 188 15.75 11.61 0.49
C LEU A 188 15.39 13.04 0.05
N HIS A 189 15.32 13.28 -1.26
CA HIS A 189 15.16 14.60 -1.87
C HIS A 189 13.82 14.84 -2.59
N ALA A 190 12.91 13.86 -2.57
CA ALA A 190 11.62 13.91 -3.25
C ALA A 190 11.72 14.13 -4.77
N VAL A 191 12.62 13.41 -5.44
CA VAL A 191 12.87 13.57 -6.89
C VAL A 191 12.23 12.41 -7.65
N GLY A 192 11.05 12.68 -8.24
CA GLY A 192 10.26 11.67 -8.97
C GLY A 192 9.47 10.71 -8.06
N VAL A 193 9.53 10.92 -6.75
CA VAL A 193 8.84 10.14 -5.72
C VAL A 193 8.59 11.05 -4.52
N GLU A 194 7.57 10.77 -3.70
CA GLU A 194 7.38 11.47 -2.43
C GLU A 194 8.54 11.21 -1.46
N GLN A 195 8.82 12.19 -0.60
CA GLN A 195 9.88 12.04 0.40
C GLN A 195 9.50 10.94 1.40
N ASP A 196 10.42 10.00 1.59
CA ASP A 196 10.28 8.92 2.58
C ASP A 196 11.67 8.65 3.18
N LEU A 197 11.91 9.16 4.39
CA LEU A 197 13.21 9.03 5.03
C LEU A 197 13.50 7.60 5.50
N ASP A 198 12.47 6.78 5.72
CA ASP A 198 12.64 5.38 6.12
C ASP A 198 13.13 4.57 4.92
N LYS A 199 12.45 4.71 3.78
CA LYS A 199 12.91 4.08 2.52
C LYS A 199 14.24 4.63 2.06
N ALA A 200 14.50 5.93 2.22
CA ALA A 200 15.81 6.50 1.91
C ALA A 200 16.93 5.81 2.70
N ILE A 201 16.76 5.65 4.02
CA ILE A 201 17.75 4.98 4.89
C ILE A 201 17.91 3.51 4.49
N GLU A 202 16.81 2.79 4.31
CA GLU A 202 16.83 1.38 3.90
C GLU A 202 17.61 1.16 2.60
N HIS A 203 17.31 1.94 1.56
CA HIS A 203 18.00 1.84 0.28
C HIS A 203 19.47 2.27 0.36
N LEU A 204 19.80 3.28 1.16
CA LEU A 204 21.20 3.72 1.33
C LEU A 204 22.03 2.69 2.10
N GLU A 205 21.48 2.03 3.12
CA GLU A 205 22.13 0.93 3.83
C GLU A 205 22.37 -0.26 2.89
N LYS A 206 21.33 -0.64 2.14
CA LYS A 206 21.42 -1.71 1.11
C LYS A 206 22.45 -1.38 0.03
N ALA A 207 22.60 -0.11 -0.35
CA ALA A 207 23.62 0.32 -1.30
C ALA A 207 25.04 0.18 -0.73
N ILE A 208 25.24 0.49 0.55
CA ILE A 208 26.54 0.30 1.25
C ILE A 208 26.90 -1.17 1.33
N GLU A 209 25.95 -2.04 1.67
CA GLU A 209 26.14 -3.50 1.68
C GLU A 209 26.57 -4.02 0.31
N ARG A 210 26.04 -3.41 -0.76
CA ARG A 210 26.38 -3.70 -2.16
C ARG A 210 27.65 -2.99 -2.65
N GLY A 211 28.38 -2.29 -1.77
CA GLY A 211 29.69 -1.70 -2.05
C GLY A 211 29.68 -0.21 -2.44
N SER A 212 28.54 0.48 -2.42
CA SER A 212 28.50 1.92 -2.68
C SER A 212 29.09 2.71 -1.50
N LYS A 213 30.27 3.30 -1.72
CA LYS A 213 30.94 4.14 -0.71
C LYS A 213 30.31 5.53 -0.58
N ASP A 214 29.69 6.03 -1.65
CA ASP A 214 29.09 7.37 -1.69
C ASP A 214 27.80 7.44 -0.88
N ALA A 215 27.06 6.32 -0.79
CA ALA A 215 25.86 6.20 0.01
C ALA A 215 26.07 6.48 1.51
N VAL A 216 27.29 6.33 2.04
CA VAL A 216 27.60 6.60 3.46
C VAL A 216 27.36 8.07 3.82
N LYS A 217 27.66 9.01 2.93
CA LYS A 217 27.47 10.45 3.19
C LYS A 217 25.98 10.79 3.20
N ASP A 218 25.24 10.26 2.23
CA ASP A 218 23.80 10.49 2.10
C ASP A 218 23.02 9.81 3.23
N LEU A 219 23.47 8.64 3.71
CA LEU A 219 22.90 7.96 4.87
C LEU A 219 22.98 8.84 6.12
N LYS A 220 24.14 9.47 6.35
CA LYS A 220 24.31 10.41 7.48
C LYS A 220 23.38 11.61 7.35
N ILE A 221 23.15 12.11 6.13
CA ILE A 221 22.20 13.21 5.88
C ILE A 221 20.77 12.76 6.16
N ALA A 222 20.37 11.59 5.66
CA ALA A 222 19.04 11.01 5.87
C ALA A 222 18.75 10.77 7.35
N GLN A 223 19.66 10.13 8.08
CA GLN A 223 19.55 9.92 9.53
C GLN A 223 19.48 11.25 10.30
N LYS A 224 20.25 12.26 9.92
CA LYS A 224 20.20 13.60 10.54
C LYS A 224 18.86 14.30 10.27
N LYS A 225 18.35 14.23 9.04
CA LYS A 225 17.02 14.77 8.68
C LYS A 225 15.92 14.04 9.43
N LYS A 226 15.96 12.70 9.49
CA LYS A 226 15.00 11.87 10.23
C LYS A 226 15.02 12.22 11.70
N LYS A 227 16.20 12.34 12.31
CA LYS A 227 16.34 12.82 13.69
C LYS A 227 15.76 14.22 13.86
N LYS A 228 15.98 15.13 12.90
CA LYS A 228 15.43 16.49 12.94
C LYS A 228 13.90 16.49 12.79
N GLU A 229 13.33 15.73 11.87
CA GLU A 229 11.88 15.56 11.67
C GLU A 229 11.22 14.93 12.88
N VAL A 230 11.82 13.87 13.43
CA VAL A 230 11.43 13.31 14.72
C VAL A 230 11.41 14.42 15.76
N THR A 231 12.52 15.14 15.98
CA THR A 231 12.60 16.22 17.00
C THR A 231 11.75 17.46 16.73
N ALA A 232 11.41 17.77 15.48
CA ALA A 232 10.62 18.93 15.08
C ALA A 232 9.11 18.62 15.07
N GLY A 233 8.75 17.36 14.81
CA GLY A 233 7.42 16.80 15.03
C GLY A 233 7.15 16.47 16.50
N LEU A 234 8.16 16.57 17.39
CA LEU A 234 7.94 16.46 18.82
C LEU A 234 7.19 17.69 19.36
N ALA A 235 6.03 17.45 19.98
CA ALA A 235 5.30 18.46 20.74
C ALA A 235 6.20 19.08 21.84
N GLU A 236 5.90 20.32 22.26
CA GLU A 236 6.63 21.01 23.35
C GLU A 236 6.76 20.12 24.61
N GLU A 237 5.76 19.27 24.86
CA GLU A 237 5.71 18.33 25.97
C GLU A 237 6.70 17.15 25.83
N GLN A 238 6.96 16.64 24.62
CA GLN A 238 7.95 15.57 24.40
C GLN A 238 9.38 16.10 24.55
N ARG A 239 9.62 17.36 24.18
CA ARG A 239 10.88 18.07 24.48
C ARG A 239 11.05 18.30 25.98
N ALA A 240 9.97 18.65 26.68
CA ALA A 240 9.97 18.80 28.13
C ALA A 240 10.19 17.46 28.87
N ALA A 241 9.68 16.34 28.36
CA ALA A 241 9.88 15.01 28.91
C ALA A 241 11.33 14.54 28.81
N ILE A 242 11.96 14.73 27.65
CA ILE A 242 13.38 14.43 27.43
C ILE A 242 14.26 15.35 28.30
N ALA A 243 13.89 16.63 28.43
CA ALA A 243 14.58 17.57 29.32
C ALA A 243 14.37 17.25 30.82
N ALA A 244 13.23 16.68 31.20
CA ALA A 244 12.96 16.22 32.56
C ALA A 244 13.74 14.94 32.89
N PHE A 245 13.82 13.99 31.95
CA PHE A 245 14.65 12.78 32.09
C PHE A 245 16.12 13.14 32.38
N LYS A 246 16.70 14.05 31.58
CA LYS A 246 18.06 14.57 31.77
C LYS A 246 18.29 15.33 33.10
N ARG A 247 17.24 15.73 33.80
CA ARG A 247 17.32 16.39 35.12
C ARG A 247 17.18 15.41 36.28
N ILE A 248 16.68 14.20 36.02
CA ILE A 248 16.47 13.14 37.01
C ILE A 248 17.71 12.25 37.13
N ASP A 249 18.47 12.07 36.05
CA ASP A 249 19.81 11.48 36.06
C ASP A 249 20.79 12.37 36.85
N ALA A 250 20.78 12.21 38.17
CA ALA A 250 21.58 13.02 39.11
C ALA A 250 23.05 12.60 39.14
N ASN A 251 23.38 11.41 38.62
CA ASN A 251 24.70 10.79 38.73
C ASN A 251 25.46 10.79 37.39
N GLY A 252 24.76 10.98 36.27
CA GLY A 252 25.34 11.06 34.92
C GLY A 252 25.77 9.71 34.36
N ASP A 253 25.24 8.62 34.90
CA ASP A 253 25.53 7.23 34.49
C ASP A 253 24.59 6.73 33.40
N GLY A 254 23.47 7.44 33.13
CA GLY A 254 22.52 7.12 32.06
C GLY A 254 21.53 6.00 32.42
N GLU A 255 21.45 5.61 33.69
CA GLU A 255 20.59 4.55 34.22
C GLU A 255 19.74 5.11 35.37
N LEU A 256 18.42 4.88 35.35
CA LEU A 256 17.52 5.35 36.40
C LEU A 256 16.93 4.20 37.22
N THR A 257 17.00 4.28 38.55
CA THR A 257 16.32 3.33 39.45
C THR A 257 14.85 3.71 39.70
N ALA A 258 14.03 2.73 40.09
CA ALA A 258 12.62 2.95 40.42
C ALA A 258 12.45 3.94 41.57
N GLU A 259 13.35 3.88 42.56
CA GLU A 259 13.37 4.75 43.72
C GLU A 259 13.77 6.19 43.37
N GLU A 260 14.64 6.42 42.39
CA GLU A 260 15.00 7.76 41.92
C GLU A 260 13.86 8.40 41.12
N ILE A 261 13.24 7.63 40.23
CA ILE A 261 12.03 8.04 39.51
C ILE A 261 10.91 8.36 40.51
N TYR A 262 10.67 7.49 41.49
CA TYR A 262 9.68 7.69 42.54
C TYR A 262 9.99 8.90 43.44
N ARG A 263 11.24 9.10 43.87
CA ARG A 263 11.64 10.27 44.70
C ARG A 263 11.51 11.59 43.94
N ALA A 264 11.82 11.61 42.65
CA ALA A 264 11.68 12.79 41.80
C ALA A 264 10.20 13.15 41.59
N LEU A 265 9.34 12.14 41.41
CA LEU A 265 7.90 12.29 41.22
C LEU A 265 7.19 12.68 42.54
N SER A 266 7.56 12.07 43.66
CA SER A 266 6.97 12.38 44.98
C SER A 266 7.34 13.78 45.49
N LYS A 267 8.55 14.29 45.21
CA LYS A 267 8.93 15.69 45.51
C LYS A 267 8.11 16.74 44.75
N LYS A 268 7.39 16.36 43.69
CA LYS A 268 6.53 17.24 42.89
C LYS A 268 5.03 17.04 43.13
N ASN A 269 4.63 16.42 44.25
CA ASN A 269 3.24 16.11 44.57
C ASN A 269 2.52 15.23 43.51
N ALA A 270 3.27 14.42 42.74
CA ALA A 270 2.66 13.42 41.89
C ALA A 270 2.22 12.22 42.74
N ASP A 271 0.94 11.88 42.68
CA ASP A 271 0.36 10.72 43.37
C ASP A 271 0.76 9.43 42.63
N VAL A 272 2.01 9.03 42.83
CA VAL A 272 2.70 7.90 42.22
C VAL A 272 3.24 7.04 43.36
N THR A 273 2.90 5.75 43.39
CA THR A 273 3.45 4.78 44.36
C THR A 273 4.71 4.13 43.82
N LEU A 274 5.62 3.73 44.70
CA LEU A 274 6.87 3.07 44.32
C LEU A 274 6.59 1.77 43.56
N GLU A 275 5.58 1.00 44.00
CA GLU A 275 5.15 -0.24 43.33
C GLU A 275 4.69 0.01 41.89
N ARG A 276 4.05 1.15 41.62
CA ARG A 276 3.62 1.48 40.26
C ARG A 276 4.77 1.88 39.35
N VAL A 277 5.80 2.54 39.91
CA VAL A 277 7.04 2.82 39.18
C VAL A 277 7.78 1.52 38.88
N GLN A 278 7.85 0.61 39.85
CA GLN A 278 8.45 -0.71 39.71
C GLN A 278 7.71 -1.58 38.68
N GLU A 279 6.38 -1.55 38.62
CA GLU A 279 5.60 -2.27 37.60
C GLU A 279 5.85 -1.76 36.18
N ILE A 280 6.05 -0.45 36.01
CA ILE A 280 6.33 0.17 34.71
C ILE A 280 7.76 -0.16 34.30
N MET A 281 8.70 -0.07 35.23
CA MET A 281 10.08 -0.46 34.99
C MET A 281 10.20 -1.94 34.67
N ALA A 282 9.51 -2.84 35.36
CA ALA A 282 9.53 -4.28 35.07
C ALA A 282 9.03 -4.63 33.65
N LYS A 283 8.35 -3.71 32.95
CA LYS A 283 7.94 -3.88 31.55
C LYS A 283 8.90 -3.25 30.54
N ALA A 284 9.72 -2.31 30.99
CA ALA A 284 10.58 -1.49 30.15
C ALA A 284 12.06 -1.86 30.28
N ASP A 285 12.47 -2.32 31.46
CA ASP A 285 13.75 -2.94 31.80
C ASP A 285 13.82 -4.33 31.15
N LYS A 286 14.41 -4.38 29.95
CA LYS A 286 14.43 -5.59 29.12
C LYS A 286 15.44 -6.61 29.64
N ASP A 287 16.47 -6.16 30.34
CA ASP A 287 17.55 -7.01 30.88
C ASP A 287 17.33 -7.41 32.35
N GLN A 288 16.27 -6.91 32.98
CA GLN A 288 15.84 -7.18 34.35
C GLN A 288 16.91 -6.80 35.39
N ASN A 289 17.74 -5.81 35.08
CA ASN A 289 18.85 -5.40 35.94
C ASN A 289 18.42 -4.44 37.08
N GLY A 290 17.16 -3.99 37.07
CA GLY A 290 16.57 -3.10 38.08
C GLY A 290 16.74 -1.60 37.79
N THR A 291 17.32 -1.25 36.65
CA THR A 291 17.51 0.11 36.15
C THR A 291 16.93 0.23 34.74
N ILE A 292 16.70 1.46 34.27
CA ILE A 292 16.29 1.70 32.88
C ILE A 292 17.28 2.65 32.21
N SER A 293 17.84 2.21 31.09
CA SER A 293 18.72 3.04 30.27
C SER A 293 17.93 4.11 29.51
N GLN A 294 18.59 5.18 29.07
CA GLN A 294 17.95 6.20 28.23
C GLN A 294 17.33 5.61 26.95
N GLU A 295 17.95 4.59 26.37
CA GLU A 295 17.48 3.93 25.15
C GLU A 295 16.25 3.06 25.42
N GLU A 296 16.22 2.29 26.52
CA GLU A 296 15.05 1.51 26.93
C GLU A 296 13.87 2.39 27.34
N TYR A 297 14.15 3.54 27.97
CA TYR A 297 13.12 4.53 28.28
C TYR A 297 12.52 5.11 27.01
N LEU A 298 13.36 5.47 26.03
CA LEU A 298 12.90 5.99 24.74
C LEU A 298 12.19 4.92 23.91
N ASP A 299 12.61 3.67 23.98
CA ASP A 299 11.95 2.51 23.37
C ASP A 299 10.60 2.22 24.01
N ALA A 300 10.50 2.27 25.34
CA ALA A 300 9.22 2.09 26.04
C ALA A 300 8.26 3.25 25.72
N VAL A 301 8.78 4.47 25.61
CA VAL A 301 8.05 5.67 25.18
C VAL A 301 7.64 5.56 23.70
N ALA A 302 8.50 5.07 22.83
CA ALA A 302 8.23 4.91 21.38
C ALA A 302 7.28 3.74 21.08
N ALA A 303 7.43 2.60 21.77
CA ALA A 303 6.57 1.42 21.65
C ALA A 303 5.14 1.67 22.17
N MET A 304 4.94 2.73 22.95
CA MET A 304 3.64 3.12 23.50
C MET A 304 2.95 4.24 22.71
N GLY A 305 3.56 4.70 21.61
CA GLY A 305 2.97 5.61 20.62
C GLY A 305 2.77 7.07 21.09
N PRO A 306 2.58 8.02 20.16
CA PRO A 306 2.42 9.44 20.49
C PRO A 306 1.19 9.74 21.37
N GLY A 307 0.18 8.86 21.40
CA GLY A 307 -1.05 9.06 22.17
C GLY A 307 -0.90 8.90 23.69
N TRP A 308 0.06 8.10 24.17
CA TRP A 308 0.17 7.79 25.61
C TRP A 308 0.94 8.84 26.41
N ILE A 309 2.01 9.41 25.84
CA ILE A 309 2.89 10.39 26.52
C ILE A 309 2.19 11.75 26.68
N GLY A 310 1.42 12.18 25.67
CA GLY A 310 0.58 13.37 25.76
C GLY A 310 -0.50 13.25 26.84
N SER A 311 -1.05 12.04 27.03
CA SER A 311 -2.02 11.76 28.10
C SER A 311 -1.39 11.79 29.49
N TRP A 312 -0.19 11.24 29.68
CA TRP A 312 0.47 11.23 30.99
C TRP A 312 1.03 12.60 31.42
N LEU A 313 1.66 13.34 30.51
CA LEU A 313 2.13 14.70 30.78
C LEU A 313 0.98 15.72 30.80
N GLY A 314 -0.04 15.53 29.96
CA GLY A 314 -1.30 16.28 30.01
C GLY A 314 -2.07 16.05 31.31
N LYS A 315 -2.05 14.84 31.88
CA LYS A 315 -2.58 14.54 33.23
C LYS A 315 -1.81 15.27 34.33
N ILE A 316 -0.49 15.47 34.18
CA ILE A 316 0.32 16.25 35.13
C ILE A 316 0.04 17.75 34.96
N ALA A 317 -0.01 18.26 33.72
CA ALA A 317 -0.30 19.66 33.45
C ALA A 317 -1.72 20.07 33.89
N ALA A 318 -2.75 19.29 33.55
CA ALA A 318 -4.13 19.56 33.93
C ALA A 318 -4.38 19.45 35.44
N ARG A 319 -3.70 18.53 36.15
CA ARG A 319 -3.76 18.42 37.61
C ARG A 319 -3.05 19.56 38.33
N VAL A 320 -1.94 20.06 37.78
CA VAL A 320 -1.27 21.27 38.28
C VAL A 320 -2.16 22.49 38.08
N THR A 321 -2.87 22.62 36.97
CA THR A 321 -3.81 23.74 36.72
C THR A 321 -5.05 23.69 37.64
N ALA A 322 -5.58 22.50 37.93
CA ALA A 322 -6.71 22.33 38.86
C ALA A 322 -6.31 22.52 40.34
N ALA A 323 -5.05 22.26 40.72
CA ALA A 323 -4.56 22.50 42.07
C ALA A 323 -4.48 23.99 42.45
N PHE A 324 -4.58 24.91 41.47
CA PHE A 324 -4.63 26.36 41.70
C PHE A 324 -6.04 26.91 41.94
N SER A 325 -7.11 26.12 41.82
CA SER A 325 -8.49 26.59 42.03
C SER A 325 -9.07 26.33 43.42
N GLY A 326 -8.28 25.78 44.36
CA GLY A 326 -8.57 25.91 45.79
C GLY A 326 -9.85 25.26 46.31
N GLU A 327 -10.21 24.07 45.82
CA GLU A 327 -11.19 23.22 46.49
C GLU A 327 -10.52 21.93 46.98
N ALA A 328 -10.74 21.62 48.26
CA ALA A 328 -10.16 20.48 48.95
C ALA A 328 -10.57 19.15 48.29
N MET A 329 -9.60 18.27 48.04
CA MET A 329 -9.87 16.93 47.54
C MET A 329 -10.15 15.93 48.68
N PRO A 330 -11.10 14.99 48.46
CA PRO A 330 -11.41 13.90 49.36
C PRO A 330 -10.35 12.79 49.30
N GLU A 331 -10.38 11.98 50.36
CA GLU A 331 -9.51 10.86 50.70
C GLU A 331 -9.61 9.68 49.71
N ALA A 332 -8.47 9.00 49.48
CA ALA A 332 -8.26 7.72 48.77
C ALA A 332 -8.32 7.69 47.22
N ALA A 333 -7.19 7.31 46.60
CA ALA A 333 -7.06 7.03 45.17
C ALA A 333 -7.92 5.83 44.75
N GLU A 334 -9.08 6.10 44.15
CA GLU A 334 -9.88 5.08 43.46
C GLU A 334 -9.14 4.61 42.19
N THR A 335 -8.88 3.31 42.13
CA THR A 335 -8.49 2.60 40.90
C THR A 335 -9.39 3.02 39.73
N VAL A 336 -8.82 3.48 38.60
CA VAL A 336 -9.62 3.80 37.40
C VAL A 336 -10.38 2.56 36.98
N LYS A 337 -11.68 2.57 37.28
CA LYS A 337 -12.58 1.44 37.09
C LYS A 337 -12.60 1.03 35.61
N CYS A 338 -12.24 -0.24 35.34
CA CYS A 338 -12.53 -0.86 34.05
C CYS A 338 -14.05 -0.97 33.88
N LEU A 339 -14.59 -0.43 32.80
CA LEU A 339 -16.01 -0.54 32.50
C LEU A 339 -16.34 -1.95 32.03
N THR A 340 -17.42 -2.52 32.56
CA THR A 340 -18.12 -3.66 31.95
C THR A 340 -18.94 -3.20 30.74
N ASN A 341 -19.43 -4.14 29.93
CA ASN A 341 -20.31 -3.84 28.79
C ASN A 341 -21.52 -2.98 29.23
N GLU A 342 -22.16 -3.32 30.35
CA GLU A 342 -23.35 -2.59 30.81
C GLU A 342 -23.01 -1.20 31.36
N GLU A 343 -21.90 -1.07 32.06
CA GLU A 343 -21.45 0.22 32.55
C GLU A 343 -21.08 1.15 31.40
N LEU A 344 -20.41 0.64 30.37
CA LEU A 344 -20.11 1.42 29.16
C LEU A 344 -21.40 1.89 28.49
N ARG A 345 -22.41 1.01 28.32
CA ARG A 345 -23.70 1.38 27.74
C ARG A 345 -24.40 2.49 28.53
N VAL A 346 -24.42 2.39 29.86
CA VAL A 346 -25.00 3.42 30.73
C VAL A 346 -24.22 4.75 30.61
N TRP A 347 -22.89 4.69 30.58
CA TRP A 347 -22.03 5.86 30.45
C TRP A 347 -22.22 6.55 29.10
N VAL A 348 -22.23 5.80 28.00
CA VAL A 348 -22.51 6.35 26.65
C VAL A 348 -23.88 7.01 26.60
N ASN A 349 -24.93 6.36 27.10
CA ASN A 349 -26.28 6.93 27.10
C ASN A 349 -26.34 8.25 27.88
N ARG A 350 -25.71 8.33 29.05
CA ARG A 350 -25.63 9.57 29.83
C ARG A 350 -24.83 10.64 29.10
N TRP A 351 -23.67 10.29 28.56
CA TRP A 351 -22.80 11.21 27.82
C TRP A 351 -23.50 11.81 26.59
N CYS A 352 -24.14 10.98 25.77
CA CYS A 352 -24.92 11.42 24.62
C CYS A 352 -26.16 12.24 25.02
N SER A 353 -26.69 12.05 26.24
CA SER A 353 -27.77 12.88 26.79
C SER A 353 -27.29 14.23 27.34
N GLY A 354 -25.99 14.54 27.24
CA GLY A 354 -25.41 15.80 27.69
C GLY A 354 -24.91 15.79 29.14
N ASP A 355 -24.84 14.62 29.78
CA ASP A 355 -24.25 14.52 31.12
C ASP A 355 -22.74 14.74 31.05
N ARG A 356 -22.29 15.87 31.62
CA ARG A 356 -20.87 16.26 31.69
C ARG A 356 -20.29 16.06 33.10
N SER A 357 -21.00 15.38 34.00
CA SER A 357 -20.45 14.92 35.28
C SER A 357 -19.56 13.68 35.11
N LEU A 358 -19.70 12.96 33.99
CA LEU A 358 -18.82 11.86 33.61
C LEU A 358 -17.44 12.39 33.21
N PRO A 359 -16.36 11.64 33.46
CA PRO A 359 -15.04 11.99 32.94
C PRO A 359 -15.08 12.01 31.39
N PRO A 360 -14.14 12.73 30.73
CA PRO A 360 -14.12 12.82 29.28
C PRO A 360 -14.16 11.44 28.61
N ILE A 361 -14.96 11.28 27.55
CA ILE A 361 -15.20 9.99 26.90
C ILE A 361 -13.92 9.28 26.42
N SER A 362 -12.90 10.03 26.03
CA SER A 362 -11.58 9.51 25.63
C SER A 362 -10.77 8.88 26.77
N THR A 363 -11.18 9.10 28.03
CA THR A 363 -10.46 8.58 29.22
C THR A 363 -11.04 7.29 29.77
N TRP A 364 -12.15 6.80 29.20
CA TRP A 364 -12.85 5.64 29.70
C TRP A 364 -12.04 4.36 29.48
N ASN A 365 -11.91 3.55 30.53
CA ASN A 365 -11.18 2.29 30.46
C ASN A 365 -12.08 1.17 29.91
N THR A 366 -11.98 0.90 28.60
CA THR A 366 -12.76 -0.11 27.88
C THR A 366 -12.07 -1.47 27.75
N SER A 367 -10.91 -1.69 28.39
CA SER A 367 -10.08 -2.90 28.23
C SER A 367 -10.80 -4.24 28.51
N LYS A 368 -11.86 -4.23 29.32
CA LYS A 368 -12.69 -5.41 29.64
C LYS A 368 -13.96 -5.52 28.81
N VAL A 369 -14.23 -4.56 27.91
CA VAL A 369 -15.44 -4.53 27.10
C VAL A 369 -15.29 -5.53 25.96
N THR A 370 -16.25 -6.44 25.85
CA THR A 370 -16.31 -7.45 24.78
C THR A 370 -17.40 -7.15 23.76
N ASP A 371 -18.40 -6.34 24.13
CA ASP A 371 -19.54 -6.00 23.29
C ASP A 371 -19.69 -4.47 23.19
N MET A 372 -19.44 -3.93 22.00
CA MET A 372 -19.63 -2.52 21.67
C MET A 372 -20.86 -2.30 20.78
N SER A 373 -21.77 -3.27 20.70
CA SER A 373 -22.91 -3.19 19.82
C SER A 373 -23.82 -2.03 20.20
N GLU A 374 -24.32 -1.27 19.22
CA GLU A 374 -25.33 -0.22 19.37
C GLU A 374 -24.95 0.99 20.25
N LEU A 375 -23.69 1.15 20.71
CA LEU A 375 -23.31 2.20 21.67
C LEU A 375 -23.74 3.62 21.22
N PHE A 376 -23.51 3.97 19.97
CA PHE A 376 -23.84 5.28 19.40
C PHE A 376 -24.97 5.19 18.36
N MET A 377 -25.80 4.16 18.42
CA MET A 377 -26.88 3.97 17.47
C MET A 377 -27.82 5.19 17.48
N ARG A 378 -28.05 5.77 16.29
CA ARG A 378 -28.89 6.94 16.01
C ARG A 378 -28.45 8.24 16.71
N GLN A 379 -27.22 8.29 17.23
CA GLN A 379 -26.64 9.51 17.81
C GLN A 379 -26.16 10.46 16.70
N LYS A 380 -27.10 11.13 16.03
CA LYS A 380 -26.84 11.91 14.79
C LYS A 380 -25.67 12.89 14.88
N GLY A 381 -25.52 13.56 16.02
CA GLY A 381 -24.48 14.58 16.24
C GLY A 381 -23.22 14.07 16.94
N PHE A 382 -23.13 12.78 17.25
CA PHE A 382 -21.97 12.23 17.95
C PHE A 382 -20.73 12.24 17.05
N ASN A 383 -19.66 12.86 17.55
CA ASN A 383 -18.35 12.92 16.91
C ASN A 383 -17.23 13.16 17.94
N ASP A 384 -17.43 12.75 19.19
CA ASP A 384 -16.39 12.89 20.22
C ASP A 384 -15.29 11.84 20.01
N ASP A 385 -14.05 12.19 20.37
CA ASP A 385 -12.88 11.32 20.19
C ASP A 385 -12.95 10.06 21.07
N ILE A 386 -12.93 8.91 20.40
CA ILE A 386 -12.91 7.56 20.98
C ILE A 386 -11.72 6.74 20.47
N SER A 387 -10.74 7.38 19.81
CA SER A 387 -9.56 6.72 19.25
C SER A 387 -8.75 5.98 20.32
N ALA A 388 -8.72 6.50 21.55
CA ALA A 388 -8.00 5.93 22.69
C ALA A 388 -8.67 4.73 23.36
N TRP A 389 -9.86 4.31 22.91
CA TRP A 389 -10.54 3.15 23.48
C TRP A 389 -9.78 1.86 23.17
N ASP A 390 -9.55 1.05 24.21
CA ASP A 390 -9.03 -0.30 24.05
C ASP A 390 -10.15 -1.22 23.53
N THR A 391 -9.96 -1.70 22.30
CA THR A 391 -10.87 -2.60 21.58
C THR A 391 -10.35 -4.04 21.51
N SER A 392 -9.20 -4.34 22.13
CA SER A 392 -8.52 -5.64 21.97
C SER A 392 -9.32 -6.84 22.48
N SER A 393 -10.24 -6.62 23.43
CA SER A 393 -11.16 -7.65 23.96
C SER A 393 -12.49 -7.74 23.22
N VAL A 394 -12.76 -6.84 22.27
CA VAL A 394 -14.08 -6.72 21.62
C VAL A 394 -14.31 -7.84 20.61
N THR A 395 -15.47 -8.48 20.71
CA THR A 395 -15.90 -9.57 19.82
C THR A 395 -17.04 -9.16 18.88
N THR A 396 -17.78 -8.09 19.19
CA THR A 396 -18.87 -7.57 18.34
C THR A 396 -18.92 -6.04 18.38
N MET A 397 -19.11 -5.44 17.19
CA MET A 397 -19.27 -4.00 16.98
C MET A 397 -20.55 -3.70 16.18
N ARG A 398 -21.52 -4.61 16.20
CA ARG A 398 -22.76 -4.51 15.44
C ARG A 398 -23.48 -3.19 15.73
N LEU A 399 -23.91 -2.48 14.69
CA LEU A 399 -24.69 -1.23 14.79
C LEU A 399 -24.02 -0.09 15.60
N MET A 400 -22.73 -0.19 15.97
CA MET A 400 -22.09 0.70 16.95
C MET A 400 -22.28 2.19 16.62
N CYS A 401 -22.04 2.60 15.37
CA CYS A 401 -22.21 3.97 14.89
C CYS A 401 -23.38 4.10 13.88
N SER A 402 -24.32 3.15 13.88
CA SER A 402 -25.43 3.13 12.93
C SER A 402 -26.32 4.36 13.10
N GLY A 403 -26.38 5.26 12.12
CA GLY A 403 -27.15 6.50 12.14
C GLY A 403 -26.46 7.67 12.83
N ALA A 404 -25.20 7.51 13.25
CA ALA A 404 -24.36 8.60 13.76
C ALA A 404 -23.83 9.46 12.59
N SER A 405 -24.71 10.27 12.00
CA SER A 405 -24.46 10.97 10.73
C SER A 405 -23.24 11.90 10.73
N SER A 406 -22.89 12.49 11.86
CA SER A 406 -21.74 13.40 12.02
C SER A 406 -20.45 12.68 12.42
N PHE A 407 -20.49 11.38 12.69
CA PHE A 407 -19.34 10.63 13.17
C PHE A 407 -18.24 10.55 12.11
N ASN A 408 -17.05 11.01 12.46
CA ASN A 408 -15.86 11.02 11.61
C ASN A 408 -14.60 11.12 12.49
N GLN A 409 -14.38 10.12 13.34
CA GLN A 409 -13.19 10.01 14.20
C GLN A 409 -12.17 9.00 13.63
N PRO A 410 -10.86 9.16 13.91
CA PRO A 410 -9.85 8.22 13.48
C PRO A 410 -9.92 6.92 14.31
N LEU A 411 -10.15 5.79 13.66
CA LEU A 411 -10.29 4.47 14.30
C LEU A 411 -9.23 3.46 13.85
N ASN A 412 -8.23 3.90 13.08
CA ASN A 412 -7.24 3.03 12.45
C ASN A 412 -6.43 2.21 13.48
N ASP A 413 -6.20 2.77 14.67
CA ASP A 413 -5.42 2.16 15.75
C ASP A 413 -6.21 1.13 16.58
N TRP A 414 -7.50 0.92 16.27
CA TRP A 414 -8.31 -0.07 16.97
C TRP A 414 -7.89 -1.51 16.64
N ARG A 415 -7.81 -2.33 17.69
CA ARG A 415 -7.46 -3.75 17.59
C ARG A 415 -8.72 -4.59 17.40
N VAL A 416 -9.10 -4.80 16.14
CA VAL A 416 -10.32 -5.55 15.77
C VAL A 416 -10.10 -7.05 15.51
N ASP A 417 -8.92 -7.60 15.83
CA ASP A 417 -8.53 -8.99 15.55
C ASP A 417 -9.48 -10.06 16.13
N ASN A 418 -10.25 -9.71 17.15
CA ASN A 418 -11.19 -10.60 17.84
C ASN A 418 -12.64 -10.41 17.42
N VAL A 419 -12.94 -9.40 16.60
CA VAL A 419 -14.30 -9.08 16.17
C VAL A 419 -14.79 -10.11 15.15
N THR A 420 -15.98 -10.66 15.39
CA THR A 420 -16.64 -11.62 14.50
C THR A 420 -17.86 -11.04 13.77
N ASP A 421 -18.47 -9.97 14.31
CA ASP A 421 -19.66 -9.32 13.75
C ASP A 421 -19.47 -7.79 13.66
N MET A 422 -19.51 -7.27 12.44
CA MET A 422 -19.45 -5.83 12.10
C MET A 422 -20.72 -5.35 11.38
N CYS A 423 -21.82 -6.12 11.48
CA CYS A 423 -23.09 -5.81 10.83
C CYS A 423 -23.54 -4.38 11.14
N GLN A 424 -23.80 -3.58 10.11
CA GLN A 424 -24.30 -2.19 10.21
C GLN A 424 -23.42 -1.24 11.04
N MET A 425 -22.14 -1.53 11.28
CA MET A 425 -21.30 -0.73 12.18
C MET A 425 -21.29 0.77 11.83
N PHE A 426 -21.21 1.13 10.54
CA PHE A 426 -21.20 2.50 10.03
C PHE A 426 -22.41 2.82 9.14
N ARG A 427 -23.52 2.08 9.28
CA ARG A 427 -24.72 2.34 8.50
C ARG A 427 -25.21 3.77 8.73
N ASP A 428 -25.47 4.53 7.68
CA ASP A 428 -25.91 5.94 7.70
C ASP A 428 -24.95 6.90 8.46
N ALA A 429 -23.69 6.52 8.68
CA ALA A 429 -22.63 7.39 9.19
C ALA A 429 -22.12 8.29 8.04
N LYS A 430 -22.98 9.20 7.61
CA LYS A 430 -22.82 9.98 6.36
C LYS A 430 -21.49 10.73 6.22
N SER A 431 -20.94 11.22 7.32
CA SER A 431 -19.69 12.00 7.33
C SER A 431 -18.43 11.14 7.47
N PHE A 432 -18.56 9.85 7.76
CA PHE A 432 -17.42 8.99 8.07
C PHE A 432 -16.56 8.76 6.82
N ASN A 433 -15.27 9.12 6.90
CA ASN A 433 -14.29 8.96 5.83
C ASN A 433 -12.85 8.84 6.37
N HIS A 434 -12.64 8.06 7.44
CA HIS A 434 -11.31 7.79 7.98
C HIS A 434 -10.80 6.41 7.55
N ARG A 435 -9.47 6.30 7.42
CA ARG A 435 -8.77 5.06 7.05
C ARG A 435 -9.05 3.95 8.06
N LEU A 436 -9.21 2.73 7.53
CA LEU A 436 -9.47 1.49 8.27
C LEU A 436 -8.56 0.35 7.78
N ASN A 437 -7.53 0.68 7.00
CA ASN A 437 -6.76 -0.27 6.21
C ASN A 437 -6.00 -1.27 7.11
N ASP A 438 -5.58 -0.80 8.29
CA ASP A 438 -4.78 -1.58 9.24
C ASP A 438 -5.62 -2.57 10.07
N TRP A 439 -6.95 -2.57 9.87
CA TRP A 439 -7.86 -3.47 10.56
C TRP A 439 -7.69 -4.91 10.11
N ARG A 440 -7.38 -5.79 11.08
CA ARG A 440 -7.24 -7.23 10.86
C ARG A 440 -8.58 -7.95 10.97
N VAL A 441 -9.43 -7.80 9.95
CA VAL A 441 -10.82 -8.34 9.90
C VAL A 441 -10.95 -9.86 9.66
N HIS A 442 -9.85 -10.62 9.73
CA HIS A 442 -9.79 -12.04 9.36
C HIS A 442 -10.74 -12.97 10.12
N LYS A 443 -11.31 -12.59 11.28
CA LYS A 443 -12.31 -13.39 12.02
C LYS A 443 -13.76 -12.98 11.75
N VAL A 444 -13.99 -11.89 11.02
CA VAL A 444 -15.33 -11.36 10.76
C VAL A 444 -16.08 -12.30 9.84
N THR A 445 -17.29 -12.70 10.24
CA THR A 445 -18.17 -13.55 9.42
C THR A 445 -19.35 -12.79 8.82
N ASN A 446 -19.72 -11.64 9.43
CA ASN A 446 -20.85 -10.81 9.00
C ASN A 446 -20.43 -9.34 8.83
N MET A 447 -20.47 -8.86 7.58
CA MET A 447 -20.25 -7.45 7.21
C MET A 447 -21.50 -6.83 6.56
N SER A 448 -22.67 -7.45 6.74
CA SER A 448 -23.89 -6.96 6.12
C SER A 448 -24.19 -5.52 6.53
N TRP A 449 -24.46 -4.69 5.53
CA TRP A 449 -24.83 -3.28 5.65
C TRP A 449 -23.79 -2.40 6.37
N MET A 450 -22.53 -2.84 6.50
CA MET A 450 -21.50 -2.17 7.30
C MET A 450 -21.32 -0.69 6.95
N PHE A 451 -21.25 -0.34 5.66
CA PHE A 451 -21.11 1.03 5.15
C PHE A 451 -22.36 1.53 4.42
N SER A 452 -23.51 0.89 4.65
CA SER A 452 -24.77 1.25 3.99
C SER A 452 -25.15 2.71 4.30
N GLY A 453 -25.20 3.58 3.31
CA GLY A 453 -25.57 5.00 3.47
C GLY A 453 -24.44 5.88 4.02
N ALA A 454 -23.22 5.35 4.19
CA ALA A 454 -22.02 6.11 4.52
C ALA A 454 -21.55 6.89 3.27
N SER A 455 -22.32 7.91 2.88
CA SER A 455 -22.21 8.56 1.57
C SER A 455 -20.86 9.23 1.28
N SER A 456 -20.09 9.61 2.31
CA SER A 456 -18.77 10.23 2.16
C SER A 456 -17.61 9.23 2.23
N PHE A 457 -17.88 7.97 2.58
CA PHE A 457 -16.83 6.97 2.76
C PHE A 457 -16.16 6.63 1.42
N ASN A 458 -14.87 6.93 1.32
CA ASN A 458 -14.04 6.62 0.17
C ASN A 458 -12.59 6.39 0.62
N GLN A 459 -12.37 5.31 1.36
CA GLN A 459 -11.06 4.90 1.83
C GLN A 459 -10.73 3.49 1.33
N PRO A 460 -9.44 3.15 1.12
CA PRO A 460 -9.05 1.85 0.62
C PRO A 460 -9.33 0.74 1.64
N LEU A 461 -9.75 -0.42 1.12
CA LEU A 461 -10.04 -1.64 1.89
C LEU A 461 -9.40 -2.89 1.26
N SER A 462 -8.47 -2.72 0.32
CA SER A 462 -7.85 -3.81 -0.44
C SER A 462 -7.16 -4.85 0.43
N ASP A 463 -6.58 -4.40 1.54
CA ASP A 463 -5.74 -5.23 2.42
C ASP A 463 -6.56 -6.09 3.40
N TRP A 464 -7.89 -5.91 3.40
CA TRP A 464 -8.78 -6.67 4.25
C TRP A 464 -8.86 -8.14 3.83
N ARG A 465 -8.49 -9.01 4.76
CA ARG A 465 -8.68 -10.45 4.63
C ARG A 465 -10.12 -10.85 4.95
N VAL A 466 -10.96 -10.88 3.92
CA VAL A 466 -12.41 -11.19 4.02
C VAL A 466 -12.75 -12.68 3.82
N ASP A 467 -11.77 -13.58 3.86
CA ASP A 467 -11.94 -14.99 3.51
C ASP A 467 -12.92 -15.77 4.40
N ASN A 468 -13.22 -15.27 5.61
CA ASN A 468 -14.21 -15.87 6.53
C ASN A 468 -15.61 -15.23 6.46
N VAL A 469 -15.80 -14.17 5.67
CA VAL A 469 -17.08 -13.48 5.54
C VAL A 469 -18.06 -14.35 4.77
N THR A 470 -19.25 -14.56 5.33
CA THR A 470 -20.34 -15.32 4.68
C THR A 470 -21.49 -14.43 4.21
N ASN A 471 -21.65 -13.24 4.81
CA ASN A 471 -22.73 -12.30 4.49
C ASN A 471 -22.18 -10.88 4.22
N MET A 472 -22.34 -10.42 2.97
CA MET A 472 -21.97 -9.07 2.49
C MET A 472 -23.21 -8.27 2.01
N GLN A 473 -24.41 -8.70 2.41
CA GLN A 473 -25.66 -8.05 1.99
C GLN A 473 -25.60 -6.54 2.28
N GLY A 474 -25.77 -5.71 1.26
CA GLY A 474 -25.87 -4.26 1.40
C GLY A 474 -24.62 -3.55 1.91
N MET A 475 -23.45 -4.20 1.92
CA MET A 475 -22.23 -3.66 2.55
C MET A 475 -21.92 -2.21 2.13
N PHE A 476 -22.07 -1.89 0.84
CA PHE A 476 -21.86 -0.55 0.26
C PHE A 476 -23.16 0.06 -0.31
N TYR A 477 -24.33 -0.39 0.16
CA TYR A 477 -25.62 0.18 -0.26
C TYR A 477 -25.62 1.71 -0.08
N GLY A 478 -25.78 2.49 -1.13
CA GLY A 478 -25.82 3.96 -1.06
C GLY A 478 -24.53 4.62 -0.56
N ALA A 479 -23.40 3.90 -0.50
CA ALA A 479 -22.07 4.48 -0.26
C ALA A 479 -21.61 5.22 -1.52
N SER A 480 -22.27 6.35 -1.82
CA SER A 480 -22.24 6.96 -3.14
C SER A 480 -20.87 7.42 -3.62
N SER A 481 -19.95 7.73 -2.71
CA SER A 481 -18.60 8.20 -3.03
C SER A 481 -17.55 7.09 -3.08
N PHE A 482 -17.88 5.86 -2.67
CA PHE A 482 -16.91 4.77 -2.58
C PHE A 482 -16.46 4.33 -3.97
N ASP A 483 -15.16 4.46 -4.25
CA ASP A 483 -14.52 4.11 -5.52
C ASP A 483 -13.07 3.64 -5.31
N HIS A 484 -12.92 2.50 -4.62
CA HIS A 484 -11.62 1.87 -4.37
C HIS A 484 -11.60 0.40 -4.81
N PRO A 485 -10.41 -0.13 -5.16
CA PRO A 485 -10.25 -1.51 -5.61
C PRO A 485 -10.59 -2.51 -4.50
N LEU A 486 -11.28 -3.59 -4.93
CA LEU A 486 -11.63 -4.74 -4.10
C LEU A 486 -11.26 -6.08 -4.80
N ASN A 487 -10.45 -6.03 -5.86
CA ASN A 487 -10.11 -7.20 -6.70
C ASN A 487 -9.45 -8.33 -5.91
N ASP A 488 -8.68 -8.00 -4.87
CA ASP A 488 -7.91 -8.99 -4.09
C ASP A 488 -8.74 -9.67 -2.99
N TRP A 489 -10.00 -9.28 -2.82
CA TRP A 489 -10.89 -9.91 -1.86
C TRP A 489 -11.24 -11.35 -2.24
N ARG A 490 -10.95 -12.27 -1.31
CA ARG A 490 -11.32 -13.68 -1.41
C ARG A 490 -12.73 -13.91 -0.89
N VAL A 491 -13.72 -13.86 -1.77
CA VAL A 491 -15.15 -13.99 -1.45
C VAL A 491 -15.70 -15.43 -1.53
N ASP A 492 -14.82 -16.44 -1.55
CA ASP A 492 -15.18 -17.86 -1.77
C ASP A 492 -16.19 -18.44 -0.77
N ASN A 493 -16.40 -17.79 0.37
CA ASN A 493 -17.32 -18.21 1.44
C ASN A 493 -18.62 -17.39 1.51
N VAL A 494 -18.75 -16.34 0.70
CA VAL A 494 -19.91 -15.47 0.69
C VAL A 494 -21.10 -16.19 0.05
N THR A 495 -22.25 -16.18 0.74
CA THR A 495 -23.50 -16.77 0.25
C THR A 495 -24.53 -15.70 -0.14
N ASN A 496 -24.43 -14.49 0.42
CA ASN A 496 -25.37 -13.40 0.16
C ASN A 496 -24.64 -12.09 -0.21
N MET A 497 -24.88 -11.61 -1.44
CA MET A 497 -24.40 -10.34 -1.99
C MET A 497 -25.55 -9.39 -2.38
N SER A 498 -26.77 -9.66 -1.89
CA SER A 498 -27.94 -8.81 -2.17
C SER A 498 -27.66 -7.36 -1.83
N ASN A 499 -27.99 -6.45 -2.73
CA ASN A 499 -27.85 -5.00 -2.57
C ASN A 499 -26.42 -4.50 -2.31
N MET A 500 -25.38 -5.32 -2.50
CA MET A 500 -24.01 -4.99 -2.04
C MET A 500 -23.52 -3.61 -2.52
N PHE A 501 -23.80 -3.26 -3.79
CA PHE A 501 -23.44 -1.98 -4.42
C PHE A 501 -24.67 -1.20 -4.91
N LEU A 502 -25.86 -1.50 -4.38
CA LEU A 502 -27.09 -0.79 -4.75
C LEU A 502 -26.93 0.70 -4.42
N TRP A 503 -27.07 1.58 -5.41
CA TRP A 503 -26.81 3.03 -5.31
C TRP A 503 -25.36 3.44 -4.94
N ALA A 504 -24.36 2.56 -5.09
CA ALA A 504 -22.95 2.91 -5.01
C ALA A 504 -22.51 3.60 -6.32
N LYS A 505 -22.91 4.87 -6.46
CA LYS A 505 -22.90 5.59 -7.75
C LYS A 505 -21.53 5.68 -8.41
N SER A 506 -20.46 5.85 -7.63
CA SER A 506 -19.10 6.04 -8.16
C SER A 506 -18.32 4.75 -8.40
N PHE A 507 -18.72 3.62 -7.78
CA PHE A 507 -17.91 2.40 -7.80
C PHE A 507 -17.75 1.83 -9.21
N ASN A 508 -16.50 1.76 -9.69
CA ASN A 508 -16.18 1.18 -10.99
C ASN A 508 -14.82 0.45 -11.02
N HIS A 509 -14.58 -0.44 -10.05
CA HIS A 509 -13.33 -1.21 -9.96
C HIS A 509 -13.51 -2.69 -10.32
N PRO A 510 -12.47 -3.35 -10.89
CA PRO A 510 -12.57 -4.72 -11.35
C PRO A 510 -12.84 -5.68 -10.19
N ILE A 511 -13.86 -6.51 -10.36
CA ILE A 511 -14.25 -7.59 -9.43
C ILE A 511 -14.53 -8.91 -10.17
N GLY A 512 -14.16 -8.98 -11.46
CA GLY A 512 -14.36 -10.17 -12.30
C GLY A 512 -13.60 -11.41 -11.78
N ALA A 513 -12.51 -11.21 -11.04
CA ALA A 513 -11.72 -12.28 -10.43
C ALA A 513 -12.38 -12.95 -9.21
N TRP A 514 -13.48 -12.39 -8.70
CA TRP A 514 -14.18 -12.95 -7.54
C TRP A 514 -14.78 -14.33 -7.82
N ARG A 515 -14.53 -15.26 -6.88
CA ARG A 515 -15.15 -16.59 -6.90
C ARG A 515 -16.50 -16.59 -6.21
N VAL A 516 -17.55 -16.41 -7.00
CA VAL A 516 -18.95 -16.30 -6.52
C VAL A 516 -19.72 -17.63 -6.51
N ASP A 517 -19.03 -18.78 -6.61
CA ASP A 517 -19.65 -20.10 -6.81
C ASP A 517 -20.51 -20.63 -5.62
N LYS A 518 -20.51 -19.93 -4.48
CA LYS A 518 -21.37 -20.22 -3.32
C LYS A 518 -22.49 -19.20 -3.12
N VAL A 519 -22.53 -18.13 -3.90
CA VAL A 519 -23.54 -17.08 -3.76
C VAL A 519 -24.90 -17.63 -4.20
N THR A 520 -25.92 -17.44 -3.36
CA THR A 520 -27.30 -17.85 -3.64
C THR A 520 -28.20 -16.66 -3.95
N SER A 521 -27.82 -15.44 -3.56
CA SER A 521 -28.59 -14.24 -3.85
C SER A 521 -27.71 -13.04 -4.22
N MET A 522 -28.04 -12.44 -5.36
CA MET A 522 -27.43 -11.22 -5.90
C MET A 522 -28.48 -10.13 -6.15
N ARG A 523 -29.67 -10.24 -5.53
CA ARG A 523 -30.79 -9.30 -5.70
C ARG A 523 -30.29 -7.86 -5.65
N ALA A 524 -30.55 -7.09 -6.70
CA ALA A 524 -30.25 -5.68 -6.82
C ALA A 524 -28.77 -5.30 -6.53
N MET A 525 -27.82 -6.22 -6.74
CA MET A 525 -26.41 -6.02 -6.36
C MET A 525 -25.80 -4.73 -6.92
N PHE A 526 -26.07 -4.38 -8.18
CA PHE A 526 -25.57 -3.17 -8.85
C PHE A 526 -26.70 -2.23 -9.27
N ASN A 527 -27.90 -2.35 -8.68
CA ASN A 527 -29.00 -1.49 -9.08
C ASN A 527 -28.66 -0.02 -8.75
N GLY A 528 -28.80 0.88 -9.72
CA GLY A 528 -28.42 2.29 -9.57
C GLY A 528 -26.92 2.54 -9.35
N ALA A 529 -26.05 1.55 -9.57
CA ALA A 529 -24.60 1.72 -9.60
C ALA A 529 -24.20 2.37 -10.94
N PHE A 530 -24.38 3.69 -11.02
CA PHE A 530 -24.36 4.42 -12.29
C PHE A 530 -23.04 4.33 -13.06
N ALA A 531 -21.89 4.29 -12.39
CA ALA A 531 -20.58 4.22 -13.01
C ALA A 531 -20.12 2.79 -13.33
N PHE A 532 -20.74 1.75 -12.75
CA PHE A 532 -20.22 0.39 -12.81
C PHE A 532 -20.29 -0.19 -14.23
N ASN A 533 -19.14 -0.51 -14.81
CA ASN A 533 -19.02 -1.09 -16.15
C ASN A 533 -17.83 -2.06 -16.26
N GLN A 534 -17.68 -2.97 -15.28
CA GLN A 534 -16.56 -3.91 -15.21
C GLN A 534 -16.96 -5.30 -15.68
N PRO A 535 -16.02 -6.07 -16.28
CA PRO A 535 -16.32 -7.39 -16.84
C PRO A 535 -16.66 -8.40 -15.73
N LEU A 536 -17.78 -9.10 -15.90
CA LEU A 536 -18.30 -10.13 -14.98
C LEU A 536 -18.55 -11.48 -15.67
N ASN A 537 -18.14 -11.62 -16.93
CA ASN A 537 -18.45 -12.78 -17.76
C ASN A 537 -17.97 -14.10 -17.12
N ASP A 538 -16.84 -14.08 -16.41
CA ASP A 538 -16.23 -15.29 -15.83
C ASP A 538 -16.86 -15.73 -14.50
N TRP A 539 -17.85 -14.98 -13.99
CA TRP A 539 -18.56 -15.36 -12.77
C TRP A 539 -19.40 -16.62 -12.97
N ARG A 540 -19.21 -17.58 -12.07
CA ARG A 540 -20.02 -18.80 -11.99
C ARG A 540 -21.26 -18.56 -11.11
N VAL A 541 -22.35 -18.19 -11.76
CA VAL A 541 -23.64 -17.84 -11.11
C VAL A 541 -24.64 -19.01 -11.01
N ASP A 542 -24.19 -20.25 -11.27
CA ASP A 542 -25.08 -21.42 -11.38
C ASP A 542 -25.87 -21.75 -10.11
N LYS A 543 -25.46 -21.26 -8.93
CA LYS A 543 -26.18 -21.44 -7.65
C LYS A 543 -27.07 -20.27 -7.24
N VAL A 544 -27.05 -19.17 -7.97
CA VAL A 544 -27.82 -17.97 -7.62
C VAL A 544 -29.29 -18.20 -7.94
N THR A 545 -30.16 -18.09 -6.95
CA THR A 545 -31.61 -18.28 -7.08
C THR A 545 -32.37 -16.95 -7.26
N ASP A 546 -31.86 -15.85 -6.70
CA ASP A 546 -32.45 -14.52 -6.80
C ASP A 546 -31.48 -13.53 -7.48
N MET A 547 -31.83 -13.16 -8.71
CA MET A 547 -31.13 -12.22 -9.59
C MET A 547 -31.97 -10.98 -9.90
N CYS A 548 -33.07 -10.77 -9.16
CA CYS A 548 -33.98 -9.67 -9.40
C CYS A 548 -33.23 -8.33 -9.40
N GLY A 549 -33.31 -7.60 -10.51
CA GLY A 549 -32.75 -6.27 -10.65
C GLY A 549 -31.24 -6.14 -10.49
N ILE A 550 -30.40 -7.16 -10.73
CA ILE A 550 -28.93 -7.04 -10.54
C ILE A 550 -28.36 -5.75 -11.14
N PHE A 551 -28.72 -5.42 -12.39
CA PHE A 551 -28.23 -4.25 -13.12
C PHE A 551 -29.33 -3.20 -13.38
N MET A 552 -30.45 -3.27 -12.66
CA MET A 552 -31.54 -2.29 -12.83
C MET A 552 -30.99 -0.86 -12.66
N ALA A 553 -31.27 0.05 -13.58
CA ALA A 553 -30.76 1.42 -13.57
C ALA A 553 -29.20 1.55 -13.50
N ALA A 554 -28.43 0.51 -13.82
CA ALA A 554 -26.97 0.60 -13.99
C ALA A 554 -26.65 1.26 -15.34
N LYS A 555 -26.59 2.60 -15.34
CA LYS A 555 -26.55 3.43 -16.56
C LYS A 555 -25.28 3.29 -17.39
N ALA A 556 -24.18 2.77 -16.85
CA ALA A 556 -22.95 2.53 -17.59
C ALA A 556 -22.72 1.07 -17.95
N PHE A 557 -23.44 0.12 -17.34
CA PHE A 557 -23.13 -1.30 -17.48
C PHE A 557 -23.46 -1.81 -18.88
N ASN A 558 -22.43 -2.16 -19.64
CA ASN A 558 -22.54 -2.71 -20.99
C ASN A 558 -21.40 -3.71 -21.26
N GLN A 559 -21.25 -4.71 -20.40
CA GLN A 559 -20.25 -5.77 -20.53
C GLN A 559 -20.92 -7.10 -20.91
N PRO A 560 -20.23 -8.00 -21.64
CA PRO A 560 -20.78 -9.30 -22.00
C PRO A 560 -21.00 -10.20 -20.78
N LEU A 561 -22.06 -11.00 -20.83
CA LEU A 561 -22.46 -11.98 -19.80
C LEU A 561 -22.75 -13.37 -20.39
N GLY A 562 -22.18 -13.68 -21.56
CA GLY A 562 -22.53 -14.88 -22.34
C GLY A 562 -22.23 -16.22 -21.65
N ASN A 563 -21.29 -16.21 -20.70
CA ASN A 563 -20.93 -17.39 -19.92
C ASN A 563 -21.88 -17.64 -18.73
N TRP A 564 -22.77 -16.72 -18.40
CA TRP A 564 -23.71 -16.92 -17.30
C TRP A 564 -24.70 -18.05 -17.61
N ARG A 565 -24.96 -18.89 -16.62
CA ARG A 565 -25.92 -20.00 -16.66
C ARG A 565 -26.84 -19.85 -15.46
N VAL A 566 -28.14 -19.69 -15.70
CA VAL A 566 -29.11 -19.25 -14.68
C VAL A 566 -30.27 -20.25 -14.52
N ASP A 567 -29.98 -21.53 -14.77
CA ASP A 567 -30.95 -22.63 -14.67
C ASP A 567 -31.65 -22.66 -13.30
N ASN A 568 -30.90 -22.40 -12.22
CA ASN A 568 -31.40 -22.38 -10.84
C ASN A 568 -32.03 -21.04 -10.41
N ALA A 569 -31.93 -19.98 -11.23
CA ALA A 569 -32.55 -18.70 -10.91
C ALA A 569 -34.08 -18.83 -10.98
N THR A 570 -34.74 -18.59 -9.84
CA THR A 570 -36.20 -18.57 -9.72
C THR A 570 -36.77 -17.16 -9.93
N ASN A 571 -35.92 -16.13 -9.79
CA ASN A 571 -36.30 -14.74 -10.02
C ASN A 571 -35.18 -14.03 -10.79
N VAL A 572 -35.50 -13.58 -12.00
CA VAL A 572 -34.63 -12.77 -12.88
C VAL A 572 -35.30 -11.45 -13.26
N ASP A 573 -36.37 -11.07 -12.56
CA ASP A 573 -37.22 -9.95 -12.93
C ASP A 573 -36.45 -8.63 -12.91
N ASN A 574 -36.69 -7.82 -13.95
CA ASN A 574 -36.16 -6.48 -14.11
C ASN A 574 -34.62 -6.40 -14.05
N MET A 575 -33.91 -7.49 -14.35
CA MET A 575 -32.47 -7.58 -14.19
C MET A 575 -31.70 -6.46 -14.91
N PHE A 576 -32.20 -6.01 -16.06
CA PHE A 576 -31.60 -4.98 -16.91
C PHE A 576 -32.52 -3.76 -17.13
N GLU A 577 -33.63 -3.65 -16.40
CA GLU A 577 -34.57 -2.53 -16.54
C GLU A 577 -33.82 -1.21 -16.36
N ASP A 578 -34.01 -0.25 -17.28
CA ASP A 578 -33.33 1.05 -17.27
C ASP A 578 -31.78 1.01 -17.29
N SER A 579 -31.15 -0.11 -17.67
CA SER A 579 -29.69 -0.23 -17.84
C SER A 579 -29.22 0.13 -19.26
N ALA A 580 -27.90 0.27 -19.45
CA ALA A 580 -27.28 0.46 -20.77
C ALA A 580 -26.94 -0.85 -21.51
N PHE A 581 -27.38 -1.99 -20.99
CA PHE A 581 -27.00 -3.30 -21.52
C PHE A 581 -27.52 -3.52 -22.94
N SER A 582 -26.61 -3.84 -23.87
CA SER A 582 -26.91 -4.05 -25.29
C SER A 582 -26.48 -5.42 -25.85
N HIS A 583 -25.76 -6.22 -25.07
CA HIS A 583 -25.19 -7.53 -25.45
C HIS A 583 -26.22 -8.69 -25.42
N TRP A 584 -27.44 -8.45 -25.93
CA TRP A 584 -28.54 -9.43 -25.85
C TRP A 584 -28.28 -10.71 -26.65
N GLU A 585 -27.53 -10.60 -27.74
CA GLU A 585 -27.23 -11.73 -28.65
C GLU A 585 -26.14 -12.64 -28.08
N ASP A 586 -25.29 -12.11 -27.20
CA ASP A 586 -24.20 -12.84 -26.56
C ASP A 586 -24.70 -13.72 -25.40
N LEU A 587 -25.93 -13.49 -24.91
CA LEU A 587 -26.53 -14.24 -23.81
C LEU A 587 -26.87 -15.68 -24.22
N GLY A 588 -26.14 -16.66 -23.66
CA GLY A 588 -26.42 -18.08 -23.89
C GLY A 588 -27.77 -18.54 -23.31
N ASP A 589 -28.15 -18.02 -22.15
CA ASP A 589 -29.33 -18.49 -21.39
C ASP A 589 -30.65 -17.82 -21.87
N PRO A 590 -31.69 -18.59 -22.22
CA PRO A 590 -32.99 -18.04 -22.62
C PRO A 590 -33.68 -17.16 -21.56
N LYS A 591 -33.52 -17.44 -20.26
CA LYS A 591 -34.12 -16.64 -19.17
C LYS A 591 -33.54 -15.24 -19.11
N LEU A 592 -32.25 -15.09 -19.44
CA LEU A 592 -31.61 -13.78 -19.54
C LEU A 592 -32.05 -13.05 -20.81
N ARG A 593 -32.14 -13.76 -21.94
CA ARG A 593 -32.61 -13.17 -23.22
C ARG A 593 -34.05 -12.67 -23.14
N SER A 594 -34.91 -13.29 -22.35
CA SER A 594 -36.30 -12.84 -22.16
C SER A 594 -36.42 -11.50 -21.42
N GLN A 595 -35.34 -11.01 -20.80
CA GLN A 595 -35.30 -9.67 -20.17
C GLN A 595 -35.11 -8.54 -21.19
N LYS A 596 -34.88 -8.84 -22.47
CA LYS A 596 -34.72 -7.82 -23.52
C LYS A 596 -36.00 -6.97 -23.62
N PRO A 597 -35.91 -5.63 -23.53
CA PRO A 597 -37.06 -4.75 -23.71
C PRO A 597 -37.72 -5.01 -25.07
N SER A 598 -39.06 -5.09 -25.10
CA SER A 598 -39.77 -5.11 -26.38
C SER A 598 -39.60 -3.76 -27.07
N CYS A 599 -39.31 -3.76 -28.38
CA CYS A 599 -39.07 -2.54 -29.17
C CYS A 599 -40.28 -1.57 -29.25
N CYS A 600 -41.33 -1.76 -28.45
CA CYS A 600 -42.55 -0.95 -28.43
C CYS A 600 -42.63 0.05 -27.26
N ALA A 601 -41.60 0.16 -26.41
CA ALA A 601 -41.61 1.08 -25.27
C ALA A 601 -40.46 2.09 -25.35
N VAL A 602 -40.39 2.86 -26.44
CA VAL A 602 -39.71 4.16 -26.46
C VAL A 602 -40.63 5.15 -27.17
N SER A 603 -41.40 5.90 -26.38
CA SER A 603 -42.11 7.10 -26.79
C SER A 603 -41.82 8.21 -25.79
#